data_AF-A0A2D4JRU1-F1
#
_entry.id   AF-A0A2D4JRU1-F1
#
_cell.length_a   1.000
_cell.length_b   1.000
_cell.length_c   1.000
_cell.angle_alpha   90.00
_cell.angle_beta   90.00
_cell.angle_gamma   90.00
#
_symmetry.space_group_name_H-M   'P 1'
#
loop_
_entity.id
_entity.type
_entity.pdbx_description
1 polymer ?
#
loop_
_entity_poly.entity_id
_entity_poly.type
_entity_poly.pdbx_seq_one_letter_code
_entity_poly.pdbx_strand_id
1 'polypeptide(L)'
;WYHDPACTTPVLKLMAELVHNRSQRLQFDVSSPNGILLFRETSKMITTYGNRILTLGEVPKDQVYALKLKGVSICFSMLKAALSGSYVNFGVFRLYGDDALDNALQTFIKLLLSIPHSDLLDYPKLSQSYYSLLEVLTQDHMNFIASLEPHVIMYILSSISEGLTALDTMVCTGCCSCLDHIVTYLFKQLSRSTKKRSAPLTQ
;
A
#
# COMPACT_ATOMS: atom_id res chain seq x y z
N TRP A 1 -11.05 21.51 10.12
CA TRP A 1 -10.67 20.23 10.77
C TRP A 1 -9.73 19.39 9.93
N TYR A 2 -9.95 19.19 8.62
CA TYR A 2 -9.01 18.39 7.81
C TYR A 2 -7.65 19.07 7.55
N HIS A 3 -7.62 20.40 7.57
CA HIS A 3 -6.41 21.22 7.44
C HIS A 3 -5.53 21.28 8.69
N ASP A 4 -6.00 20.73 9.82
CA ASP A 4 -5.26 20.79 11.08
C ASP A 4 -4.67 19.40 11.41
N PRO A 5 -3.35 19.20 11.24
CA PRO A 5 -2.67 17.98 11.62
C PRO A 5 -2.86 17.60 13.09
N ALA A 6 -3.13 18.56 13.99
CA ALA A 6 -3.36 18.29 15.40
C ALA A 6 -4.66 17.49 15.62
N CYS A 7 -5.64 17.63 14.74
CA CYS A 7 -6.89 16.88 14.80
C CYS A 7 -6.88 15.65 13.89
N THR A 8 -6.31 15.74 12.69
CA THR A 8 -6.32 14.62 11.73
C THR A 8 -5.35 13.51 12.13
N THR A 9 -4.15 13.85 12.62
CA THR A 9 -3.12 12.87 12.97
C THR A 9 -3.62 11.90 14.05
N PRO A 10 -4.22 12.33 15.17
CA PRO A 10 -4.73 11.39 16.18
C PRO A 10 -5.83 10.48 15.66
N VAL A 11 -6.75 10.99 14.83
CA VAL A 11 -7.84 10.19 14.24
C VAL A 11 -7.28 9.12 13.30
N LEU A 12 -6.32 9.48 12.44
CA LEU A 12 -5.66 8.51 11.56
C LEU A 12 -4.89 7.47 12.36
N LYS A 13 -4.15 7.88 13.40
CA LYS A 13 -3.43 6.95 14.27
C LYS A 13 -4.36 6.00 15.02
N LEU A 14 -5.49 6.50 15.52
CA LEU A 14 -6.50 5.68 16.16
C LEU A 14 -7.01 4.60 15.19
N MET A 15 -7.32 4.98 13.95
CA MET A 15 -7.76 4.02 12.95
C MET A 15 -6.66 3.02 12.58
N ALA A 16 -5.41 3.48 12.46
CA ALA A 16 -4.26 2.62 12.19
C ALA A 16 -4.05 1.58 13.30
N GLU A 17 -4.16 1.99 14.57
CA GLU A 17 -4.13 1.07 15.71
C GLU A 17 -5.35 0.15 15.73
N LEU A 18 -6.54 0.62 15.34
CA LEU A 18 -7.77 -0.17 15.32
C LEU A 18 -7.75 -1.29 14.28
N VAL A 19 -7.02 -1.14 13.18
CA VAL A 19 -6.86 -2.18 12.14
C VAL A 19 -5.64 -3.08 12.36
N HIS A 20 -4.70 -2.65 13.19
CA HIS A 20 -3.48 -3.40 13.42
C HIS A 20 -3.70 -4.65 14.30
N ASN A 21 -3.69 -5.85 13.71
CA ASN A 21 -3.91 -7.12 14.40
C ASN A 21 -2.75 -7.55 15.32
N ARG A 22 -2.39 -6.70 16.29
CA ARG A 22 -1.39 -6.98 17.32
C ARG A 22 -1.94 -8.00 18.30
N SER A 23 -1.11 -8.99 18.65
CA SER A 23 -1.46 -10.04 19.61
C SER A 23 -2.74 -10.81 19.24
N GLN A 24 -3.04 -10.94 17.93
CA GLN A 24 -4.21 -11.67 17.45
C GLN A 24 -5.56 -11.12 17.95
N ARG A 25 -5.65 -9.82 18.24
CA ARG A 25 -6.90 -9.21 18.76
C ARG A 25 -8.05 -9.18 17.73
N LEU A 26 -7.74 -9.27 16.44
CA LEU A 26 -8.71 -9.30 15.34
C LEU A 26 -8.88 -10.74 14.85
N GLN A 27 -9.38 -11.60 15.73
CA GLN A 27 -9.83 -12.95 15.36
C GLN A 27 -11.34 -12.93 15.17
N PHE A 28 -11.76 -12.76 13.93
CA PHE A 28 -13.15 -12.90 13.54
C PHE A 28 -13.40 -14.32 13.01
N ASP A 29 -14.57 -14.87 13.33
CA ASP A 29 -15.01 -16.12 12.71
C ASP A 29 -15.14 -15.95 11.19
N VAL A 30 -14.93 -17.01 10.42
CA VAL A 30 -15.00 -16.98 8.93
C VAL A 30 -16.38 -16.53 8.44
N SER A 31 -17.44 -16.74 9.24
CA SER A 31 -18.79 -16.27 8.95
C SER A 31 -19.06 -14.82 9.37
N SER A 32 -18.13 -14.18 10.08
CA SER A 32 -18.33 -12.84 10.64
C SER A 32 -18.11 -11.75 9.59
N PRO A 33 -19.06 -10.82 9.41
CA PRO A 33 -18.87 -9.66 8.54
C PRO A 33 -17.95 -8.59 9.13
N ASN A 34 -17.52 -8.73 10.39
CA ASN A 34 -16.81 -7.67 11.12
C ASN A 34 -15.48 -7.28 10.47
N GLY A 35 -14.72 -8.23 9.94
CA GLY A 35 -13.48 -7.94 9.23
C GLY A 35 -13.72 -7.11 7.96
N ILE A 36 -14.74 -7.48 7.19
CA ILE A 36 -15.15 -6.78 5.97
C ILE A 36 -15.59 -5.35 6.31
N LEU A 37 -16.46 -5.19 7.32
CA LEU A 37 -16.95 -3.88 7.77
C LEU A 37 -15.80 -3.00 8.27
N LEU A 38 -14.89 -3.56 9.07
CA LEU A 38 -13.72 -2.83 9.57
C LEU A 38 -12.85 -2.34 8.41
N PHE A 39 -12.55 -3.21 7.43
CA PHE A 39 -11.78 -2.81 6.26
C PHE A 39 -12.51 -1.77 5.42
N ARG A 40 -13.84 -1.88 5.27
CA ARG A 40 -14.62 -0.90 4.50
C ARG A 40 -14.54 0.50 5.09
N GLU A 41 -14.68 0.62 6.40
CA GLU A 41 -14.52 1.92 7.08
C GLU A 41 -13.06 2.42 7.03
N THR A 42 -12.10 1.51 7.07
CA THR A 42 -10.67 1.84 6.88
C THR A 42 -10.40 2.40 5.50
N SER A 43 -10.89 1.72 4.46
CA SER A 43 -10.78 2.16 3.07
C SER A 43 -11.40 3.53 2.89
N LYS A 44 -12.63 3.73 3.39
CA LYS A 44 -13.32 5.02 3.33
C LYS A 44 -12.52 6.14 4.01
N MET A 45 -11.89 5.86 5.15
CA MET A 45 -11.01 6.82 5.84
C MET A 45 -9.80 7.18 4.98
N ILE A 46 -9.10 6.18 4.44
CA ILE A 46 -7.93 6.37 3.58
C ILE A 46 -8.30 7.18 2.34
N THR A 47 -9.37 6.81 1.63
CA THR A 47 -9.84 7.49 0.42
C THR A 47 -10.30 8.92 0.70
N THR A 48 -11.03 9.15 1.80
CA THR A 48 -11.50 10.50 2.16
C THR A 48 -10.34 11.41 2.54
N TYR A 49 -9.40 10.91 3.36
CA TYR A 49 -8.23 11.68 3.76
C TYR A 49 -7.29 11.92 2.56
N GLY A 50 -7.01 10.86 1.79
CA GLY A 50 -6.09 10.90 0.66
C GLY A 50 -6.56 11.85 -0.45
N ASN A 51 -7.84 11.79 -0.84
CA ASN A 51 -8.35 12.73 -1.84
C ASN A 51 -8.29 14.18 -1.35
N ARG A 52 -8.50 14.43 -0.05
CA ARG A 52 -8.39 15.78 0.51
C ARG A 52 -6.95 16.27 0.57
N ILE A 53 -6.00 15.42 0.98
CA ILE A 53 -4.59 15.84 1.06
C ILE A 53 -4.00 16.15 -0.31
N LEU A 54 -4.48 15.48 -1.36
CA LEU A 54 -4.09 15.76 -2.74
C LEU A 54 -4.60 17.11 -3.26
N THR A 55 -5.65 17.67 -2.64
CA THR A 55 -6.15 19.01 -2.98
C THR A 55 -5.41 20.14 -2.26
N LEU A 56 -4.51 19.84 -1.32
CA LEU A 56 -3.63 20.88 -0.80
C LEU A 56 -2.71 21.37 -1.92
N GLY A 57 -2.73 22.68 -2.13
CA GLY A 57 -1.83 23.35 -3.06
C GLY A 57 -0.38 23.35 -2.57
N GLU A 58 0.41 24.31 -3.05
CA GLU A 58 1.80 24.43 -2.64
C GLU A 58 1.92 24.68 -1.13
N VAL A 59 2.57 23.74 -0.44
CA VAL A 59 2.88 23.84 0.98
C VAL A 59 4.36 24.24 1.10
N PRO A 60 4.71 25.19 1.97
CA PRO A 60 6.11 25.53 2.24
C PRO A 60 6.91 24.30 2.65
N LYS A 61 8.12 24.10 2.09
CA LYS A 61 8.96 22.91 2.33
C LYS A 61 9.10 22.59 3.82
N ASP A 62 9.22 23.61 4.65
CA ASP A 62 9.39 23.53 6.10
C ASP A 62 8.19 22.86 6.82
N GLN A 63 7.00 22.91 6.20
CA GLN A 63 5.75 22.39 6.75
C GLN A 63 5.17 21.22 5.95
N VAL A 64 5.72 20.90 4.78
CA VAL A 64 5.29 19.78 3.91
C VAL A 64 5.21 18.47 4.71
N TYR A 65 6.20 18.20 5.55
CA TYR A 65 6.20 16.98 6.36
C TYR A 65 5.00 16.94 7.32
N ALA A 66 4.80 18.01 8.10
CA ALA A 66 3.78 18.06 9.14
C ALA A 66 2.35 18.06 8.56
N LEU A 67 2.15 18.79 7.46
CA LEU A 67 0.83 19.01 6.86
C LEU A 67 0.42 17.90 5.89
N LYS A 68 1.38 17.32 5.13
CA LYS A 68 1.11 16.35 4.07
C LYS A 68 1.71 14.98 4.39
N LEU A 69 3.05 14.88 4.41
CA LEU A 69 3.74 13.59 4.35
C LEU A 69 3.52 12.72 5.60
N LYS A 70 3.41 13.32 6.78
CA LYS A 70 3.14 12.60 8.03
C LYS A 70 1.81 11.86 7.99
N GLY A 71 0.76 12.49 7.47
CA GLY A 71 -0.54 11.83 7.33
C GLY A 71 -0.53 10.75 6.26
N VAL A 72 0.17 10.99 5.15
CA VAL A 72 0.36 9.96 4.10
C VAL A 72 1.10 8.74 4.65
N SER A 73 2.15 8.95 5.44
CA SER A 73 2.87 7.86 6.12
C SER A 73 1.95 7.03 7.02
N ILE A 74 1.04 7.66 7.76
CA ILE A 74 0.05 6.94 8.58
C ILE A 74 -0.95 6.17 7.71
N CYS A 75 -1.39 6.73 6.58
CA CYS A 75 -2.23 6.01 5.63
C CYS A 75 -1.53 4.76 5.06
N PHE A 76 -0.23 4.85 4.76
CA PHE A 76 0.54 3.70 4.29
C PHE A 76 0.64 2.62 5.37
N SER A 77 0.96 3.00 6.61
CA SER A 77 0.98 2.07 7.74
C SER A 77 -0.39 1.43 8.02
N MET A 78 -1.46 2.21 7.92
CA MET A 78 -2.84 1.74 8.09
C MET A 78 -3.22 0.73 7.02
N LEU A 79 -2.95 1.03 5.74
CA LEU A 79 -3.22 0.11 4.64
C LEU A 79 -2.40 -1.17 4.79
N LYS A 80 -1.11 -1.05 5.14
CA LYS A 80 -0.23 -2.20 5.38
C LYS A 80 -0.81 -3.11 6.45
N ALA A 81 -1.18 -2.54 7.60
CA ALA A 81 -1.73 -3.28 8.72
C ALA A 81 -3.05 -3.98 8.38
N ALA A 82 -3.88 -3.34 7.56
CA ALA A 82 -5.15 -3.89 7.11
C ALA A 82 -4.97 -5.06 6.12
N LEU A 83 -4.01 -4.94 5.19
CA LEU A 83 -3.70 -5.99 4.21
C LEU A 83 -3.03 -7.20 4.87
N SER A 84 -2.07 -6.97 5.77
CA SER A 84 -1.32 -8.05 6.45
C SER A 84 -2.00 -8.57 7.72
N GLY A 85 -3.25 -8.17 8.00
CA GLY A 85 -3.92 -8.46 9.26
C GLY A 85 -4.56 -9.84 9.34
N SER A 86 -4.73 -10.53 8.21
CA SER A 86 -5.36 -11.86 8.08
C SER A 86 -6.77 -12.00 8.66
N TYR A 87 -7.45 -10.88 8.95
CA TYR A 87 -8.80 -10.85 9.52
C TYR A 87 -9.89 -10.58 8.45
N VAL A 88 -9.51 -10.43 7.19
CA VAL A 88 -10.42 -10.20 6.05
C VAL A 88 -10.00 -11.04 4.86
N ASN A 89 -10.97 -11.68 4.21
CA ASN A 89 -10.75 -12.29 2.91
C ASN A 89 -11.05 -11.28 1.79
N PHE A 90 -9.99 -10.75 1.18
CA PHE A 90 -10.12 -9.73 0.15
C PHE A 90 -10.79 -10.21 -1.16
N GLY A 91 -10.83 -11.53 -1.41
CA GLY A 91 -11.55 -12.08 -2.57
C GLY A 91 -13.05 -11.85 -2.50
N VAL A 92 -13.58 -11.65 -1.30
CA VAL A 92 -15.00 -11.41 -1.04
C VAL A 92 -15.48 -10.09 -1.63
N PHE A 93 -14.66 -9.03 -1.58
CA PHE A 93 -14.98 -7.72 -2.16
C PHE A 93 -15.32 -7.83 -3.65
N ARG A 94 -14.52 -8.59 -4.41
CA ARG A 94 -14.76 -8.82 -5.83
C ARG A 94 -16.03 -9.62 -6.11
N LEU A 95 -16.37 -10.57 -5.24
CA LEU A 95 -17.57 -11.41 -5.39
C LEU A 95 -18.87 -10.62 -5.13
N TYR A 96 -18.84 -9.67 -4.20
CA TYR A 96 -20.00 -8.84 -3.86
C TYR A 96 -20.04 -7.50 -4.60
N GLY A 97 -19.06 -7.21 -5.47
CA GLY A 97 -18.96 -5.94 -6.18
C GLY A 97 -18.71 -4.75 -5.25
N ASP A 98 -17.98 -4.95 -4.16
CA ASP A 98 -17.58 -3.90 -3.22
C ASP A 98 -16.20 -3.36 -3.61
N ASP A 99 -16.15 -2.08 -4.02
CA ASP A 99 -14.95 -1.42 -4.51
C ASP A 99 -14.02 -0.92 -3.38
N ALA A 100 -14.26 -1.26 -2.10
CA ALA A 100 -13.49 -0.72 -0.98
C ALA A 100 -11.98 -1.01 -1.11
N LEU A 101 -11.59 -2.23 -1.51
CA LEU A 101 -10.17 -2.55 -1.68
C LEU A 101 -9.56 -1.73 -2.83
N ASP A 102 -10.22 -1.70 -3.97
CA ASP A 102 -9.75 -0.98 -5.15
C ASP A 102 -9.64 0.52 -4.87
N ASN A 103 -10.61 1.12 -4.18
CA ASN A 103 -10.57 2.52 -3.77
C ASN A 103 -9.38 2.84 -2.85
N ALA A 104 -9.07 1.97 -1.89
CA ALA A 104 -7.94 2.15 -0.99
C ALA A 104 -6.61 2.06 -1.75
N LEU A 105 -6.47 1.05 -2.62
CA LEU A 105 -5.27 0.83 -3.44
C LEU A 105 -5.05 1.95 -4.46
N GLN A 106 -6.11 2.42 -5.13
CA GLN A 106 -6.04 3.56 -6.05
C GLN A 106 -5.67 4.85 -5.32
N THR A 107 -6.18 5.05 -4.10
CA THR A 107 -5.79 6.20 -3.28
C THR A 107 -4.30 6.11 -2.90
N PHE A 108 -3.81 4.91 -2.56
CA PHE A 108 -2.38 4.70 -2.31
C PHE A 108 -1.52 5.14 -3.52
N ILE A 109 -1.88 4.73 -4.74
CA ILE A 109 -1.13 5.13 -5.95
C ILE A 109 -1.14 6.65 -6.15
N LYS A 110 -2.31 7.29 -6.01
CA LYS A 110 -2.40 8.75 -6.12
C LYS A 110 -1.54 9.47 -5.09
N LEU A 111 -1.52 8.97 -3.85
CA LEU A 111 -0.66 9.51 -2.78
C LEU A 111 0.82 9.30 -3.09
N LEU A 112 1.20 8.12 -3.58
CA LEU A 112 2.56 7.78 -3.95
C LEU A 112 3.09 8.72 -5.05
N LEU A 113 2.32 8.89 -6.13
CA LEU A 113 2.70 9.76 -7.24
C LEU A 113 2.73 11.26 -6.86
N SER A 114 2.11 11.64 -5.75
CA SER A 114 2.12 13.02 -5.24
C SER A 114 3.38 13.38 -4.44
N ILE A 115 4.26 12.41 -4.20
CA ILE A 115 5.49 12.54 -3.44
C ILE A 115 6.66 12.48 -4.44
N PRO A 116 7.60 13.45 -4.42
CA PRO A 116 8.84 13.33 -5.17
C PRO A 116 9.73 12.21 -4.63
N HIS A 117 10.49 11.52 -5.49
CA HIS A 117 11.46 10.49 -5.06
C HIS A 117 12.45 10.98 -4.00
N SER A 118 12.93 12.22 -4.11
CA SER A 118 13.82 12.85 -3.12
C SER A 118 13.21 12.85 -1.72
N ASP A 119 11.95 13.28 -1.62
CA ASP A 119 11.24 13.38 -0.33
C ASP A 119 10.98 11.98 0.25
N LEU A 120 10.83 10.95 -0.59
CA LEU A 120 10.56 9.59 -0.14
C LEU A 120 11.68 9.07 0.77
N LEU A 121 12.94 9.36 0.44
CA LEU A 121 14.13 8.94 1.19
C LEU A 121 14.58 9.94 2.26
N ASP A 122 14.32 11.24 2.05
CA ASP A 122 14.68 12.30 3.01
C ASP A 122 13.88 12.22 4.33
N TYR A 123 12.70 11.59 4.31
CA TYR A 123 11.84 11.43 5.49
C TYR A 123 11.78 9.96 5.94
N PRO A 124 12.59 9.54 6.96
CA PRO A 124 12.71 8.13 7.34
C PRO A 124 11.40 7.43 7.69
N LYS A 125 10.48 8.13 8.38
CA LYS A 125 9.17 7.56 8.74
C LYS A 125 8.30 7.30 7.51
N LEU A 126 8.36 8.19 6.52
CA LEU A 126 7.65 8.02 5.26
C LEU A 126 8.24 6.82 4.50
N SER A 127 9.57 6.81 4.33
CA SER A 127 10.31 5.72 3.70
C SER A 127 9.95 4.36 4.31
N GLN A 128 10.07 4.20 5.62
CA GLN A 128 9.75 2.96 6.32
C GLN A 128 8.29 2.53 6.12
N SER A 129 7.34 3.47 6.22
CA SER A 129 5.91 3.16 6.00
C SER A 129 5.62 2.76 4.55
N TYR A 130 6.29 3.36 3.58
CA TYR A 130 6.14 3.07 2.17
C TYR A 130 6.72 1.70 1.80
N TYR A 131 7.99 1.45 2.11
CA TYR A 131 8.64 0.19 1.75
C TYR A 131 8.03 -1.00 2.48
N SER A 132 7.58 -0.83 3.74
CA SER A 132 6.87 -1.89 4.45
C SER A 132 5.50 -2.21 3.82
N LEU A 133 4.79 -1.20 3.30
CA LEU A 133 3.56 -1.44 2.55
C LEU A 133 3.84 -2.09 1.20
N LEU A 134 4.86 -1.61 0.48
CA LEU A 134 5.24 -2.14 -0.83
C LEU A 134 5.66 -3.62 -0.75
N GLU A 135 6.35 -4.01 0.31
CA GLU A 135 6.70 -5.41 0.57
C GLU A 135 5.45 -6.29 0.66
N VAL A 136 4.44 -5.88 1.45
CA VAL A 136 3.16 -6.60 1.55
C VAL A 136 2.43 -6.64 0.21
N LEU A 137 2.43 -5.54 -0.54
CA LEU A 137 1.78 -5.49 -1.85
C LEU A 137 2.46 -6.42 -2.87
N THR A 138 3.78 -6.44 -2.91
CA THR A 138 4.54 -7.31 -3.82
C THR A 138 4.46 -8.78 -3.40
N GLN A 139 4.29 -9.07 -2.11
CA GLN A 139 4.13 -10.42 -1.58
C GLN A 139 2.75 -11.02 -1.90
N ASP A 140 1.68 -10.35 -1.45
CA ASP A 140 0.33 -10.93 -1.42
C ASP A 140 -0.61 -10.36 -2.49
N HIS A 141 -0.30 -9.16 -3.01
CA HIS A 141 -1.14 -8.41 -3.94
C HIS A 141 -0.43 -8.10 -5.27
N MET A 142 0.52 -8.95 -5.69
CA MET A 142 1.35 -8.69 -6.89
C MET A 142 0.52 -8.55 -8.18
N ASN A 143 -0.65 -9.19 -8.26
CA ASN A 143 -1.57 -9.02 -9.39
C ASN A 143 -2.06 -7.57 -9.54
N PHE A 144 -2.26 -6.87 -8.42
CA PHE A 144 -2.59 -5.45 -8.45
C PHE A 144 -1.43 -4.65 -9.02
N ILE A 145 -0.20 -4.84 -8.49
CA ILE A 145 1.00 -4.15 -8.99
C ILE A 145 1.22 -4.40 -10.49
N ALA A 146 1.02 -5.63 -10.96
CA ALA A 146 1.14 -5.99 -12.37
C ALA A 146 0.04 -5.39 -13.28
N SER A 147 -1.09 -4.96 -12.71
CA SER A 147 -2.18 -4.30 -13.43
C SER A 147 -2.05 -2.77 -13.49
N LEU A 148 -1.05 -2.20 -12.81
CA LEU A 148 -0.81 -0.76 -12.81
C LEU A 148 -0.31 -0.25 -14.17
N GLU A 149 -0.50 1.05 -14.40
CA GLU A 149 0.04 1.69 -15.59
C GLU A 149 1.58 1.65 -15.61
N PRO A 150 2.22 1.56 -16.79
CA PRO A 150 3.67 1.41 -16.91
C PRO A 150 4.46 2.52 -16.19
N HIS A 151 3.96 3.76 -16.21
CA HIS A 151 4.63 4.88 -15.55
C HIS A 151 4.67 4.72 -14.02
N VAL A 152 3.64 4.10 -13.43
CA VAL A 152 3.56 3.81 -11.99
C VAL A 152 4.50 2.67 -11.62
N ILE A 153 4.55 1.62 -12.44
CA ILE A 153 5.49 0.51 -12.26
C ILE A 153 6.93 1.02 -12.31
N MET A 154 7.24 1.90 -13.27
CA MET A 154 8.54 2.55 -13.36
C MET A 154 8.85 3.40 -12.12
N TYR A 155 7.89 4.18 -11.62
CA TYR A 155 8.04 4.92 -10.37
C TYR A 155 8.44 3.98 -9.22
N ILE A 156 7.72 2.85 -9.07
CA ILE A 156 7.97 1.85 -8.02
C ILE A 156 9.37 1.25 -8.18
N LEU A 157 9.75 0.80 -9.37
CA LEU A 157 11.06 0.20 -9.63
C LEU A 157 12.20 1.21 -9.41
N SER A 158 12.05 2.46 -9.83
CA SER A 158 12.99 3.53 -9.55
C SER A 158 13.13 3.77 -8.04
N SER A 159 12.00 3.83 -7.32
CA SER A 159 12.05 3.98 -5.85
C SER A 159 12.80 2.82 -5.19
N ILE A 160 12.54 1.58 -5.60
CA ILE A 160 13.27 0.40 -5.09
C ILE A 160 14.77 0.51 -5.40
N SER A 161 15.14 0.91 -6.62
CA SER A 161 16.54 1.08 -7.01
C SER A 161 17.26 2.12 -6.14
N GLU A 162 16.61 3.25 -5.84
CA GLU A 162 17.17 4.28 -4.95
C GLU A 162 17.22 3.78 -3.50
N GLY A 163 16.16 3.09 -3.04
CA GLY A 163 16.07 2.51 -1.70
C GLY A 163 17.13 1.44 -1.41
N LEU A 164 17.61 0.70 -2.41
CA LEU A 164 18.74 -0.22 -2.27
C LEU A 164 20.06 0.48 -1.92
N THR A 165 20.19 1.75 -2.27
CA THR A 165 21.36 2.58 -1.97
C THR A 165 21.18 3.41 -0.70
N ALA A 166 20.04 3.27 -0.01
CA ALA A 166 19.77 3.99 1.22
C ALA A 166 20.69 3.56 2.37
N LEU A 167 20.92 4.47 3.31
CA LEU A 167 21.71 4.18 4.52
C LEU A 167 20.97 3.29 5.53
N ASP A 168 19.64 3.26 5.48
CA ASP A 168 18.81 2.47 6.39
C ASP A 168 18.71 1.01 5.92
N THR A 169 19.37 0.09 6.65
CA THR A 169 19.39 -1.34 6.36
C THR A 169 17.99 -1.97 6.30
N MET A 170 17.01 -1.44 7.03
CA MET A 170 15.63 -1.94 6.99
C MET A 170 14.99 -1.62 5.64
N VAL A 171 15.26 -0.42 5.09
CA VAL A 171 14.79 -0.01 3.76
C VAL A 171 15.44 -0.89 2.69
N CYS A 172 16.76 -1.10 2.77
CA CYS A 172 17.48 -1.96 1.83
C CYS A 172 16.93 -3.38 1.83
N THR A 173 16.68 -3.95 3.02
CA THR A 173 16.12 -5.29 3.17
C THR A 173 14.72 -5.38 2.55
N GLY A 174 13.84 -4.41 2.84
CA GLY A 174 12.51 -4.35 2.25
C GLY A 174 12.56 -4.22 0.72
N CYS A 175 13.49 -3.44 0.18
CA CYS A 175 13.72 -3.31 -1.26
C CYS A 175 14.15 -4.65 -1.89
N CYS A 176 15.07 -5.38 -1.25
CA CYS A 176 15.47 -6.72 -1.70
C CYS A 176 14.30 -7.70 -1.72
N SER A 177 13.49 -7.74 -0.65
CA SER A 177 12.27 -8.56 -0.60
C SER A 177 11.30 -8.21 -1.74
N CYS A 178 11.07 -6.91 -1.97
CA CYS A 178 10.19 -6.45 -3.05
C CYS A 178 10.70 -6.94 -4.42
N LEU A 179 12.00 -6.81 -4.70
CA LEU A 179 12.58 -7.29 -5.96
C LEU A 179 12.46 -8.80 -6.10
N ASP A 180 12.75 -9.56 -5.05
CA ASP A 180 12.63 -11.02 -5.08
C ASP A 180 11.19 -11.45 -5.40
N HIS A 181 10.20 -10.84 -4.75
CA HIS A 181 8.78 -11.09 -5.02
C HIS A 181 8.41 -10.77 -6.47
N ILE A 182 8.82 -9.61 -6.99
CA ILE A 182 8.54 -9.17 -8.37
C ILE A 182 9.19 -10.14 -9.37
N VAL A 183 10.48 -10.44 -9.22
CA VAL A 183 11.22 -11.34 -10.12
C VAL A 183 10.65 -12.75 -10.06
N THR A 184 10.35 -13.25 -8.87
CA THR A 184 9.70 -14.56 -8.67
C THR A 184 8.34 -14.62 -9.37
N TYR A 185 7.54 -13.55 -9.28
CA TYR A 185 6.26 -13.46 -9.98
C TYR A 185 6.43 -13.49 -11.51
N LEU A 186 7.36 -12.69 -12.04
CA LEU A 186 7.66 -12.66 -13.47
C LEU A 186 8.16 -14.02 -13.97
N PHE A 187 9.03 -14.69 -13.22
CA PHE A 187 9.51 -16.03 -13.56
C PHE A 187 8.36 -17.05 -13.59
N LYS A 188 7.45 -17.02 -12.61
CA LYS A 188 6.26 -17.88 -12.57
C LYS A 188 5.31 -17.60 -13.75
N GLN A 189 5.14 -16.33 -14.14
CA GLN A 189 4.34 -15.92 -15.30
C GLN A 189 4.94 -16.44 -16.62
N LEU A 190 6.23 -16.21 -16.83
CA LEU A 190 6.93 -16.62 -18.04
C LEU A 190 6.99 -18.14 -18.18
N SER A 191 7.34 -18.86 -17.10
CA SER A 191 7.38 -20.34 -17.12
C SER A 191 6.01 -20.97 -17.40
N ARG A 192 4.91 -20.38 -16.89
CA ARG A 192 3.53 -20.81 -17.22
C ARG A 192 3.18 -20.53 -18.68
N SER A 193 3.60 -19.38 -19.22
CA SER A 193 3.39 -19.02 -20.63
C SER A 193 4.12 -19.97 -21.58
N THR A 194 5.38 -20.31 -21.28
CA THR A 194 6.17 -21.28 -22.06
C THR A 194 5.53 -22.66 -22.04
N LYS A 195 5.03 -23.14 -20.88
CA LYS A 195 4.30 -24.41 -20.78
C LYS A 195 2.99 -24.44 -21.58
N LYS A 196 2.25 -23.33 -21.63
CA LYS A 196 1.03 -23.22 -22.47
C LYS A 196 1.37 -23.28 -23.96
N ARG A 197 2.51 -22.72 -24.38
CA ARG A 197 2.95 -22.72 -25.78
C ARG A 197 3.46 -24.08 -26.26
N SER A 198 3.87 -24.96 -25.34
CA SER A 198 4.31 -26.33 -25.61
C SER A 198 3.21 -27.38 -25.56
N ALA A 199 1.95 -27.02 -25.25
CA ALA A 199 0.83 -27.94 -25.36
C ALA A 199 0.45 -28.09 -26.84
N PRO A 200 0.52 -29.30 -27.44
CA PRO A 200 0.03 -29.51 -28.80
C PRO A 200 -1.47 -29.23 -28.83
N LEU A 201 -1.94 -28.54 -29.86
CA LEU A 201 -3.34 -28.58 -30.27
C LEU A 201 -3.66 -30.02 -30.67
N THR A 202 -4.19 -30.81 -29.73
CA THR A 202 -4.82 -32.09 -30.05
C THR A 202 -6.28 -31.86 -30.39
N GLN A 203 -6.58 -32.21 -31.65
CA GLN A 203 -7.85 -32.32 -32.38
C GLN A 203 -8.38 -31.05 -33.05
#